data_AF-K9X920-F1
#
_entry.id   AF-K9X920-F1
#
_cell.length_a   1.000
_cell.length_b   1.000
_cell.length_c   1.000
_cell.angle_alpha   90.00
_cell.angle_beta   90.00
_cell.angle_gamma   90.00
#
_symmetry.space_group_name_H-M   'P 1'
#
loop_
_entity.id
_entity.type
_entity.pdbx_description
1 polymer ?
#
loop_
_entity_poly.entity_id
_entity_poly.type
_entity_poly.pdbx_seq_one_letter_code
_entity_poly.pdbx_strand_id
1 'polypeptide(L)'
;MQYDYYVFRKEQLGNSFSELEQASAELKQAKDKSTRQQAERKIEQSAKKSVQIEPHLPYLWYEAQGSELKNSIRDAWQKDLKPSIIPDAFHFTPDFSALNYLPSLSFMLRVPFKLRKPYLSKDDRIFHLLDNPVRKDKVFQTPMVASTSWKGALRATLWQMEHKKGDDKIIRLLGDAREDEKGQAGRLYFYPTFFDKLGLEVINPHDRKTGVGKNPILIESVPANATGEFILLYIPFGSVKSDEVAADLQLVAEGVEKMLTVYGFGAKTSSGFGIAELNGTGELAIRADLPDLKQLEPEVTSPEPQLPRYLIAEGQLHPDFQSSDGSLKLEAEYLFGKSGKKEKQLYDKAKKWWEREGRQLAETVTPEPAPETTPPRSKPSMTEVPFTNLSELCDRAQEMAEQLCQRKAISHDS
;
A
#
# COMPACT_ATOMS: atom_id res chain seq x y z
N MET A 1 -22.22 -20.38 11.74
CA MET A 1 -20.98 -19.60 11.93
C MET A 1 -21.22 -18.13 12.29
N GLN A 2 -21.94 -17.32 11.48
CA GLN A 2 -22.25 -15.92 11.89
C GLN A 2 -23.21 -15.84 13.10
N TYR A 3 -24.22 -16.70 13.17
CA TYR A 3 -25.11 -16.79 14.34
C TYR A 3 -24.35 -17.15 15.62
N ASP A 4 -23.45 -18.13 15.56
CA ASP A 4 -22.65 -18.58 16.71
C ASP A 4 -21.75 -17.45 17.23
N TYR A 5 -21.19 -16.63 16.32
CA TYR A 5 -20.40 -15.46 16.69
C TYR A 5 -21.23 -14.43 17.48
N TYR A 6 -22.40 -14.03 16.98
CA TYR A 6 -23.21 -13.01 17.65
C TYR A 6 -23.83 -13.52 18.95
N VAL A 7 -24.18 -14.82 19.04
CA VAL A 7 -24.61 -15.44 20.30
C VAL A 7 -23.50 -15.37 21.34
N PHE A 8 -22.28 -15.80 20.97
CA PHE A 8 -21.11 -15.71 21.84
C PHE A 8 -20.81 -14.26 22.29
N ARG A 9 -20.86 -13.29 21.37
CA ARG A 9 -20.68 -11.88 21.72
C ARG A 9 -21.78 -11.36 22.64
N LYS A 10 -23.03 -11.77 22.44
CA LYS A 10 -24.16 -11.41 23.31
C LYS A 10 -23.96 -11.93 24.74
N GLU A 11 -23.41 -13.12 24.91
CA GLU A 11 -23.08 -13.66 26.24
C GLU A 11 -22.03 -12.79 26.95
N GLN A 12 -20.97 -12.40 26.23
CA GLN A 12 -19.94 -11.49 26.77
C GLN A 12 -20.50 -10.12 27.16
N LEU A 13 -21.51 -9.63 26.44
CA LEU A 13 -22.18 -8.36 26.69
C LEU A 13 -23.14 -8.38 27.89
N GLY A 14 -23.48 -9.55 28.44
CA GLY A 14 -24.49 -9.70 29.48
C GLY A 14 -24.25 -8.80 30.70
N ASN A 15 -23.03 -8.82 31.25
CA ASN A 15 -22.66 -8.00 32.39
C ASN A 15 -22.76 -6.50 32.06
N SER A 16 -22.28 -6.08 30.88
CA SER A 16 -22.33 -4.68 30.47
C SER A 16 -23.76 -4.17 30.24
N PHE A 17 -24.67 -5.03 29.75
CA PHE A 17 -26.08 -4.68 29.59
C PHE A 17 -26.77 -4.50 30.94
N SER A 18 -26.54 -5.42 31.88
CA SER A 18 -27.09 -5.31 33.24
C SER A 18 -26.60 -4.04 33.95
N GLU A 19 -25.30 -3.73 33.85
CA GLU A 19 -24.75 -2.47 34.40
C GLU A 19 -25.38 -1.22 33.76
N LEU A 20 -25.55 -1.22 32.43
CA LEU A 20 -26.18 -0.11 31.69
C LEU A 20 -27.64 0.11 32.11
N GLU A 21 -28.41 -0.97 32.20
CA GLU A 21 -29.82 -0.93 32.57
C GLU A 21 -30.01 -0.48 34.02
N GLN A 22 -29.17 -0.97 34.94
CA GLN A 22 -29.18 -0.54 36.33
C GLN A 22 -28.82 0.95 36.45
N ALA A 23 -27.74 1.40 35.79
CA ALA A 23 -27.35 2.80 35.83
C ALA A 23 -28.41 3.73 35.21
N SER A 24 -29.12 3.27 34.17
CA SER A 24 -30.28 3.96 33.60
C SER A 24 -31.44 4.10 34.58
N ALA A 25 -31.73 3.04 35.35
CA ALA A 25 -32.76 3.08 36.39
C ALA A 25 -32.37 4.04 37.54
N GLU A 26 -31.10 3.99 37.98
CA GLU A 26 -30.55 4.93 38.96
C GLU A 26 -30.67 6.39 38.47
N LEU A 27 -30.36 6.64 37.20
CA LEU A 27 -30.48 7.98 36.60
C LEU A 27 -31.92 8.50 36.62
N LYS A 28 -32.90 7.64 36.33
CA LYS A 28 -34.34 7.99 36.39
C LYS A 28 -34.82 8.28 37.80
N GLN A 29 -34.21 7.67 38.82
CA GLN A 29 -34.58 7.82 40.23
C GLN A 29 -33.79 8.92 40.95
N ALA A 30 -32.70 9.42 40.35
CA ALA A 30 -31.83 10.42 40.95
C ALA A 30 -32.57 11.75 41.18
N LYS A 31 -32.53 12.23 42.43
CA LYS A 31 -33.16 13.50 42.85
C LYS A 31 -32.16 14.64 42.99
N ASP A 32 -30.90 14.32 43.26
CA ASP A 32 -29.82 15.28 43.43
C ASP A 32 -28.81 15.22 42.27
N LYS A 33 -28.07 16.32 42.11
CA LYS A 33 -27.09 16.49 41.04
C LYS A 33 -25.94 15.50 41.11
N SER A 34 -25.51 15.11 42.31
CA SER A 34 -24.36 14.21 42.50
C SER A 34 -24.71 12.79 42.06
N THR A 35 -25.84 12.26 42.52
CA THR A 35 -26.33 10.93 42.14
C THR A 35 -26.60 10.85 40.63
N ARG A 36 -27.17 11.91 40.06
CA ARG A 36 -27.39 12.01 38.60
C ARG A 36 -26.08 11.90 37.82
N GLN A 37 -25.07 12.69 38.19
CA GLN A 37 -23.76 12.67 37.55
C GLN A 37 -23.06 11.31 37.71
N GLN A 38 -23.21 10.66 38.86
CA GLN A 38 -22.66 9.33 39.09
C GLN A 38 -23.31 8.29 38.17
N ALA A 39 -24.63 8.32 38.02
CA ALA A 39 -25.36 7.43 37.12
C ALA A 39 -24.99 7.67 35.64
N GLU A 40 -24.89 8.93 35.20
CA GLU A 40 -24.42 9.30 33.85
C GLU A 40 -23.01 8.75 33.55
N ARG A 41 -22.09 8.85 34.52
CA ARG A 41 -20.73 8.28 34.39
C ARG A 41 -20.73 6.76 34.30
N LYS A 42 -21.57 6.08 35.08
CA LYS A 42 -21.71 4.62 35.01
C LYS A 42 -22.22 4.19 33.63
N ILE A 43 -23.23 4.89 33.10
CA ILE A 43 -23.75 4.64 31.74
C ILE A 43 -22.63 4.79 30.71
N GLU A 44 -21.86 5.88 30.74
CA GLU A 44 -20.76 6.09 29.81
C GLU A 44 -19.69 5.00 29.91
N GLN A 45 -19.31 4.60 31.12
CA GLN A 45 -18.31 3.54 31.33
C GLN A 45 -18.79 2.18 30.82
N SER A 46 -20.02 1.79 31.13
CA SER A 46 -20.57 0.50 30.69
C SER A 46 -20.86 0.50 29.19
N ALA A 47 -21.28 1.61 28.60
CA ALA A 47 -21.38 1.77 27.14
C ALA A 47 -20.03 1.56 26.45
N LYS A 48 -18.97 2.17 26.98
CA LYS A 48 -17.60 1.99 26.46
C LYS A 48 -17.14 0.53 26.55
N LYS A 49 -17.41 -0.17 27.67
CA LYS A 49 -17.12 -1.61 27.80
C LYS A 49 -17.85 -2.42 26.73
N SER A 50 -19.14 -2.16 26.50
CA SER A 50 -19.92 -2.84 25.46
C SER A 50 -19.32 -2.66 24.07
N VAL A 51 -18.96 -1.42 23.72
CA VAL A 51 -18.37 -1.08 22.41
C VAL A 51 -17.04 -1.81 22.17
N GLN A 52 -16.23 -1.99 23.22
CA GLN A 52 -14.96 -2.72 23.14
C GLN A 52 -15.13 -4.22 22.88
N ILE A 53 -16.26 -4.81 23.27
CA ILE A 53 -16.56 -6.23 23.03
C ILE A 53 -17.04 -6.42 21.59
N GLU A 54 -18.08 -5.67 21.21
CA GLU A 54 -18.60 -5.61 19.84
C GLU A 54 -19.34 -4.27 19.67
N PRO A 55 -18.95 -3.41 18.73
CA PRO A 55 -19.48 -2.04 18.67
C PRO A 55 -20.91 -1.91 18.15
N HIS A 56 -21.39 -2.84 17.31
CA HIS A 56 -22.66 -2.67 16.60
C HIS A 56 -23.81 -3.43 17.25
N LEU A 57 -23.55 -4.61 17.80
CA LEU A 57 -24.52 -5.49 18.41
C LEU A 57 -25.24 -4.83 19.61
N PRO A 58 -24.56 -4.17 20.57
CA PRO A 58 -25.23 -3.43 21.65
C PRO A 58 -26.19 -2.35 21.16
N TYR A 59 -25.81 -1.62 20.11
CA TYR A 59 -26.65 -0.58 19.54
C TYR A 59 -27.92 -1.19 18.94
N LEU A 60 -27.75 -2.20 18.07
CA LEU A 60 -28.86 -2.87 17.39
C LEU A 60 -29.79 -3.59 18.38
N TRP A 61 -29.23 -4.12 19.48
CA TRP A 61 -29.99 -4.74 20.56
C TRP A 61 -30.95 -3.75 21.23
N TYR A 62 -30.44 -2.58 21.64
CA TYR A 62 -31.28 -1.55 22.27
C TYR A 62 -32.21 -0.85 21.25
N GLU A 63 -31.81 -0.75 19.99
CA GLU A 63 -32.67 -0.26 18.92
C GLU A 63 -33.88 -1.17 18.69
N ALA A 64 -33.67 -2.49 18.63
CA ALA A 64 -34.74 -3.47 18.48
C ALA A 64 -35.75 -3.43 19.65
N GLN A 65 -35.32 -2.97 20.82
CA GLN A 65 -36.16 -2.78 22.00
C GLN A 65 -36.81 -1.40 22.11
N GLY A 66 -36.46 -0.45 21.22
CA GLY A 66 -36.90 0.94 21.34
C GLY A 66 -36.32 1.68 22.56
N SER A 67 -35.15 1.27 23.06
CA SER A 67 -34.50 1.86 24.22
C SER A 67 -33.59 3.03 23.84
N GLU A 68 -33.68 4.13 24.60
CA GLU A 68 -32.80 5.31 24.46
C GLU A 68 -31.33 5.02 24.80
N LEU A 69 -31.03 3.87 25.45
CA LEU A 69 -29.65 3.44 25.73
C LEU A 69 -28.82 3.22 24.46
N LYS A 70 -29.48 3.01 23.30
CA LYS A 70 -28.80 2.97 22.00
C LYS A 70 -27.98 4.24 21.74
N ASN A 71 -28.45 5.40 22.21
CA ASN A 71 -27.72 6.67 22.05
C ASN A 71 -26.42 6.66 22.86
N SER A 72 -26.43 6.15 24.09
CA SER A 72 -25.21 6.02 24.91
C SER A 72 -24.18 5.09 24.27
N ILE A 73 -24.62 3.99 23.65
CA ILE A 73 -23.73 3.12 22.86
C ILE A 73 -23.15 3.87 21.67
N ARG A 74 -23.99 4.56 20.89
CA ARG A 74 -23.54 5.33 19.72
C ARG A 74 -22.54 6.40 20.12
N ASP A 75 -22.80 7.16 21.20
CA ASP A 75 -21.92 8.21 21.69
C ASP A 75 -20.57 7.63 22.16
N ALA A 76 -20.58 6.47 22.84
CA ALA A 76 -19.36 5.78 23.23
C ALA A 76 -18.56 5.29 22.00
N TRP A 77 -19.25 4.76 20.98
CA TRP A 77 -18.63 4.33 19.72
C TRP A 77 -18.01 5.51 18.96
N GLN A 78 -18.72 6.63 18.84
CA GLN A 78 -18.22 7.83 18.17
C GLN A 78 -16.95 8.37 18.85
N LYS A 79 -16.88 8.33 20.19
CA LYS A 79 -15.70 8.76 20.95
C LYS A 79 -14.49 7.84 20.79
N ASP A 80 -14.70 6.58 20.41
CA ASP A 80 -13.63 5.59 20.22
C ASP A 80 -13.39 5.24 18.75
N LEU A 81 -13.86 6.10 17.83
CA LEU A 81 -13.69 5.93 16.39
C LEU A 81 -12.19 6.02 16.05
N LYS A 82 -11.55 4.86 15.90
CA LYS A 82 -10.14 4.75 15.55
C LYS A 82 -9.98 3.91 14.30
N PRO A 83 -9.10 4.31 13.37
CA PRO A 83 -8.75 3.48 12.24
C PRO A 83 -7.94 2.29 12.75
N SER A 84 -8.27 1.10 12.25
CA SER A 84 -7.37 -0.04 12.32
C SER A 84 -6.33 0.08 11.22
N ILE A 85 -5.07 -0.24 11.51
CA ILE A 85 -3.98 -0.22 10.53
C ILE A 85 -3.62 -1.65 10.17
N ILE A 86 -3.33 -1.87 8.89
CA ILE A 86 -2.84 -3.15 8.41
C ILE A 86 -1.33 -3.23 8.72
N PRO A 87 -0.84 -4.29 9.37
CA PRO A 87 0.59 -4.45 9.60
C PRO A 87 1.38 -4.57 8.29
N ASP A 88 2.51 -3.87 8.19
CA ASP A 88 3.35 -3.85 6.98
C ASP A 88 3.84 -5.24 6.55
N ALA A 89 3.94 -6.18 7.50
CA ALA A 89 4.38 -7.56 7.28
C ALA A 89 3.50 -8.35 6.30
N PHE A 90 2.27 -7.91 6.00
CA PHE A 90 1.39 -8.61 5.06
C PHE A 90 1.70 -8.31 3.58
N HIS A 91 2.47 -7.25 3.28
CA HIS A 91 2.89 -6.89 1.91
C HIS A 91 1.74 -6.95 0.87
N PHE A 92 0.60 -6.31 1.17
CA PHE A 92 -0.58 -6.35 0.29
C PHE A 92 -0.41 -5.62 -1.05
N THR A 93 0.63 -4.80 -1.18
CA THR A 93 0.96 -4.02 -2.36
C THR A 93 2.33 -4.44 -2.92
N PRO A 94 2.48 -4.54 -4.24
CA PRO A 94 3.74 -4.91 -4.87
C PRO A 94 4.70 -3.73 -4.86
N ASP A 95 6.00 -4.03 -4.89
CA ASP A 95 7.03 -3.06 -5.26
C ASP A 95 7.33 -3.12 -6.77
N PHE A 96 8.20 -2.23 -7.26
CA PHE A 96 8.61 -2.22 -8.66
C PHE A 96 9.45 -3.43 -9.06
N SER A 97 10.03 -4.17 -8.11
CA SER A 97 10.77 -5.40 -8.42
C SER A 97 9.86 -6.46 -9.05
N ALA A 98 8.54 -6.39 -8.80
CA ALA A 98 7.54 -7.23 -9.44
C ALA A 98 7.56 -7.11 -10.98
N LEU A 99 7.91 -5.94 -11.54
CA LEU A 99 8.01 -5.72 -12.99
C LEU A 99 9.04 -6.64 -13.64
N ASN A 100 10.08 -7.09 -12.91
CA ASN A 100 11.11 -7.98 -13.44
C ASN A 100 10.55 -9.32 -13.93
N TYR A 101 9.41 -9.74 -13.37
CA TYR A 101 8.75 -11.02 -13.64
C TYR A 101 7.59 -10.90 -14.65
N LEU A 102 7.27 -9.68 -15.12
CA LEU A 102 6.15 -9.41 -16.03
C LEU A 102 6.61 -9.24 -17.47
N PRO A 103 5.74 -9.37 -18.50
CA PRO A 103 6.11 -9.15 -19.90
C PRO A 103 6.77 -7.79 -20.16
N SER A 104 7.59 -7.70 -21.21
CA SER A 104 8.18 -6.43 -21.65
C SER A 104 7.09 -5.38 -21.88
N LEU A 105 7.42 -4.12 -21.61
CA LEU A 105 6.48 -2.98 -21.68
C LEU A 105 5.37 -2.99 -20.62
N SER A 106 5.41 -3.90 -19.64
CA SER A 106 4.59 -3.75 -18.42
C SER A 106 5.00 -2.49 -17.67
N PHE A 107 4.04 -1.73 -17.17
CA PHE A 107 4.32 -0.55 -16.35
C PHE A 107 3.52 -0.55 -15.06
N MET A 108 4.08 0.06 -14.02
CA MET A 108 3.44 0.25 -12.73
C MET A 108 3.45 1.73 -12.37
N LEU A 109 2.33 2.21 -11.88
CA LEU A 109 2.14 3.57 -11.40
C LEU A 109 1.82 3.53 -9.91
N ARG A 110 2.60 4.27 -9.12
CA ARG A 110 2.38 4.50 -7.69
C ARG A 110 2.16 5.97 -7.44
N VAL A 111 1.03 6.30 -6.82
CA VAL A 111 0.65 7.67 -6.49
C VAL A 111 0.30 7.72 -5.01
N PRO A 112 1.23 8.12 -4.13
CA PRO A 112 0.87 8.47 -2.77
C PRO A 112 0.07 9.77 -2.80
N PHE A 113 -1.10 9.77 -2.18
CA PHE A 113 -2.02 10.89 -2.21
C PHE A 113 -2.57 11.20 -0.82
N LYS A 114 -3.11 12.42 -0.68
CA LYS A 114 -3.91 12.82 0.47
C LYS A 114 -5.25 13.38 -0.02
N LEU A 115 -6.31 13.08 0.73
CA LEU A 115 -7.66 13.53 0.40
C LEU A 115 -7.80 15.05 0.62
N ARG A 116 -8.26 15.78 -0.39
CA ARG A 116 -8.65 17.20 -0.25
C ARG A 116 -10.04 17.34 0.36
N LYS A 117 -10.94 16.42 0.01
CA LYS A 117 -12.30 16.30 0.56
C LYS A 117 -12.52 14.87 1.05
N PRO A 118 -13.43 14.64 2.01
CA PRO A 118 -13.69 13.32 2.54
C PRO A 118 -14.00 12.31 1.43
N TYR A 119 -13.62 11.06 1.64
CA TYR A 119 -14.00 9.94 0.80
C TYR A 119 -15.18 9.21 1.44
N LEU A 120 -16.20 8.95 0.62
CA LEU A 120 -17.36 8.16 1.00
C LEU A 120 -17.43 6.91 0.15
N SER A 121 -17.80 5.82 0.80
CA SER A 121 -18.19 4.58 0.15
C SER A 121 -19.28 3.91 0.97
N LYS A 122 -19.72 2.74 0.52
CA LYS A 122 -20.68 1.92 1.24
C LYS A 122 -20.08 0.54 1.47
N ASP A 123 -20.03 0.13 2.71
CA ASP A 123 -19.81 -1.26 3.08
C ASP A 123 -21.11 -2.07 2.94
N ASP A 124 -20.97 -3.36 2.67
CA ASP A 124 -22.10 -4.30 2.56
C ASP A 124 -22.39 -5.00 3.91
N ARG A 125 -21.76 -4.54 5.00
CA ARG A 125 -21.99 -5.06 6.35
C ARG A 125 -23.42 -4.83 6.81
N ILE A 126 -24.16 -5.93 6.96
CA ILE A 126 -25.58 -5.95 7.38
C ILE A 126 -25.75 -5.47 8.82
N PHE A 127 -24.91 -5.96 9.75
CA PHE A 127 -24.98 -5.62 11.17
C PHE A 127 -23.99 -4.49 11.47
N HIS A 128 -24.42 -3.27 11.19
CA HIS A 128 -23.68 -2.04 11.48
C HIS A 128 -24.62 -1.04 12.19
N LEU A 129 -24.08 -0.24 13.10
CA LEU A 129 -24.88 0.73 13.88
C LEU A 129 -25.29 1.97 13.08
N LEU A 130 -24.62 2.23 11.95
CA LEU A 130 -24.99 3.24 10.97
C LEU A 130 -25.43 2.58 9.67
N ASP A 131 -26.38 3.22 8.98
CA ASP A 131 -26.86 2.77 7.66
C ASP A 131 -25.82 2.96 6.54
N ASN A 132 -24.87 3.88 6.73
CA ASN A 132 -23.87 4.24 5.73
C ASN A 132 -22.45 4.05 6.29
N PRO A 133 -22.02 2.81 6.53
CA PRO A 133 -20.64 2.50 6.86
C PRO A 133 -19.72 2.75 5.68
N VAL A 134 -18.50 3.20 5.95
CA VAL A 134 -17.45 3.25 4.94
C VAL A 134 -16.91 1.84 4.71
N ARG A 135 -16.55 1.52 3.47
CA ARG A 135 -15.99 0.22 3.13
C ARG A 135 -14.68 -0.03 3.87
N LYS A 136 -14.56 -1.21 4.48
CA LYS A 136 -13.37 -1.65 5.21
C LYS A 136 -12.85 -2.99 4.71
N ASP A 137 -11.56 -3.24 4.93
CA ASP A 137 -10.99 -4.58 4.81
C ASP A 137 -11.70 -5.55 5.77
N LYS A 138 -11.89 -6.79 5.34
CA LYS A 138 -12.65 -7.79 6.12
C LYS A 138 -11.93 -8.25 7.37
N VAL A 139 -10.60 -8.32 7.35
CA VAL A 139 -9.79 -8.90 8.43
C VAL A 139 -9.42 -7.81 9.44
N PHE A 140 -8.78 -6.74 8.98
CA PHE A 140 -8.26 -5.69 9.85
C PHE A 140 -9.30 -4.60 10.15
N GLN A 141 -10.42 -4.57 9.41
CA GLN A 141 -11.42 -3.49 9.51
C GLN A 141 -10.83 -2.10 9.18
N THR A 142 -9.77 -2.05 8.38
CA THR A 142 -9.14 -0.82 7.91
C THR A 142 -9.97 -0.20 6.78
N PRO A 143 -10.32 1.10 6.83
CA PRO A 143 -11.04 1.77 5.76
C PRO A 143 -10.27 1.68 4.44
N MET A 144 -10.98 1.40 3.33
CA MET A 144 -10.31 1.15 2.05
C MET A 144 -11.08 1.60 0.82
N VAL A 145 -10.35 1.80 -0.27
CA VAL A 145 -10.89 1.74 -1.64
C VAL A 145 -10.56 0.36 -2.20
N ALA A 146 -11.58 -0.40 -2.62
CA ALA A 146 -11.37 -1.69 -3.26
C ALA A 146 -10.81 -1.52 -4.69
N SER A 147 -10.04 -2.51 -5.15
CA SER A 147 -9.55 -2.57 -6.55
C SER A 147 -10.66 -2.37 -7.59
N THR A 148 -11.84 -2.97 -7.36
CA THR A 148 -13.00 -2.82 -8.24
C THR A 148 -13.57 -1.42 -8.23
N SER A 149 -13.51 -0.72 -7.10
CA SER A 149 -13.92 0.68 -6.97
C SER A 149 -12.98 1.60 -7.75
N TRP A 150 -11.66 1.37 -7.69
CA TRP A 150 -10.69 2.09 -8.50
C TRP A 150 -10.92 1.89 -10.00
N LYS A 151 -11.10 0.64 -10.42
CA LYS A 151 -11.44 0.30 -11.81
C LYS A 151 -12.71 1.03 -12.27
N GLY A 152 -13.74 1.06 -11.42
CA GLY A 152 -14.99 1.78 -11.69
C GLY A 152 -14.81 3.29 -11.78
N ALA A 153 -14.01 3.88 -10.89
CA ALA A 153 -13.72 5.31 -10.88
C ALA A 153 -12.93 5.75 -12.13
N LEU A 154 -11.91 4.97 -12.53
CA LEU A 154 -11.17 5.27 -13.75
C LEU A 154 -12.07 5.09 -14.99
N ARG A 155 -12.89 4.03 -15.05
CA ARG A 155 -13.87 3.86 -16.13
C ARG A 155 -14.81 5.05 -16.25
N ALA A 156 -15.36 5.52 -15.13
CA ALA A 156 -16.26 6.67 -15.10
C ALA A 156 -15.53 7.96 -15.54
N THR A 157 -14.27 8.13 -15.15
CA THR A 157 -13.43 9.26 -15.58
C THR A 157 -13.20 9.25 -17.08
N LEU A 158 -12.78 8.11 -17.64
CA LEU A 158 -12.56 7.96 -19.08
C LEU A 158 -13.85 8.21 -19.87
N TRP A 159 -15.01 7.81 -19.34
CA TRP A 159 -16.30 8.16 -19.92
C TRP A 159 -16.55 9.68 -19.97
N GLN A 160 -16.23 10.40 -18.90
CA GLN A 160 -16.34 11.87 -18.85
C GLN A 160 -15.37 12.56 -19.80
N MET A 161 -14.26 11.89 -20.14
CA MET A 161 -13.29 12.28 -21.17
C MET A 161 -13.71 11.84 -22.59
N GLU A 162 -15.00 11.55 -22.79
CA GLU A 162 -15.61 11.18 -24.08
C GLU A 162 -15.19 9.80 -24.65
N HIS A 163 -14.51 8.96 -23.87
CA HIS A 163 -14.27 7.56 -24.22
C HIS A 163 -15.48 6.68 -23.88
N LYS A 164 -16.35 6.46 -24.86
CA LYS A 164 -17.64 5.77 -24.68
C LYS A 164 -17.51 4.24 -24.59
N LYS A 165 -18.62 3.58 -24.21
CA LYS A 165 -18.73 2.10 -24.20
C LYS A 165 -18.49 1.59 -25.62
N GLY A 166 -17.65 0.57 -25.77
CA GLY A 166 -17.29 0.01 -27.07
C GLY A 166 -16.07 0.65 -27.72
N ASP A 167 -15.42 1.63 -27.09
CA ASP A 167 -14.07 2.05 -27.48
C ASP A 167 -13.09 0.88 -27.22
N ASP A 168 -12.47 0.39 -28.29
CA ASP A 168 -11.50 -0.72 -28.25
C ASP A 168 -10.37 -0.45 -27.24
N LYS A 169 -9.97 0.81 -27.04
CA LYS A 169 -8.95 1.19 -26.04
C LYS A 169 -9.45 0.91 -24.63
N ILE A 170 -10.72 1.25 -24.34
CA ILE A 170 -11.33 1.07 -23.03
C ILE A 170 -11.54 -0.42 -22.72
N ILE A 171 -11.96 -1.20 -23.72
CA ILE A 171 -12.08 -2.66 -23.58
C ILE A 171 -10.69 -3.27 -23.37
N ARG A 172 -9.67 -2.84 -24.11
CA ARG A 172 -8.29 -3.32 -23.94
C ARG A 172 -7.73 -3.01 -22.55
N LEU A 173 -7.94 -1.80 -22.05
CA LEU A 173 -7.45 -1.36 -20.73
C LEU A 173 -8.22 -2.02 -19.59
N LEU A 174 -9.55 -1.97 -19.61
CA LEU A 174 -10.40 -2.32 -18.47
C LEU A 174 -11.17 -3.63 -18.64
N GLY A 175 -11.16 -4.25 -19.82
CA GLY A 175 -11.95 -5.43 -20.15
C GLY A 175 -13.44 -5.13 -20.30
N ASP A 176 -14.22 -6.12 -20.72
CA ASP A 176 -15.68 -6.04 -20.77
C ASP A 176 -16.36 -7.05 -19.82
N ALA A 177 -17.66 -6.88 -19.63
CA ALA A 177 -18.48 -7.77 -18.82
C ALA A 177 -18.43 -9.20 -19.38
N ARG A 178 -18.21 -10.16 -18.49
CA ARG A 178 -18.27 -11.60 -18.80
C ARG A 178 -19.73 -12.04 -18.76
N GLU A 179 -20.55 -11.56 -19.69
CA GLU A 179 -21.92 -12.08 -19.85
C GLU A 179 -21.90 -13.45 -20.57
N ASP A 180 -20.81 -13.79 -21.26
CA ASP A 180 -20.53 -15.08 -21.91
C ASP A 180 -19.03 -15.48 -21.82
N GLU A 181 -18.68 -16.67 -22.33
CA GLU A 181 -17.30 -17.19 -22.41
C GLU A 181 -16.35 -16.34 -23.31
N LYS A 182 -16.86 -15.27 -23.93
CA LYS A 182 -16.11 -14.36 -24.81
C LYS A 182 -15.59 -13.10 -24.10
N GLY A 183 -15.87 -12.93 -22.81
CA GLY A 183 -15.43 -11.77 -22.06
C GLY A 183 -13.90 -11.63 -22.00
N GLN A 184 -13.39 -10.47 -22.40
CA GLN A 184 -11.96 -10.18 -22.43
C GLN A 184 -11.49 -9.53 -21.12
N ALA A 185 -10.39 -10.04 -20.56
CA ALA A 185 -9.69 -9.36 -19.46
C ALA A 185 -9.04 -8.06 -19.95
N GLY A 186 -9.07 -7.03 -19.11
CA GLY A 186 -8.32 -5.79 -19.37
C GLY A 186 -6.85 -5.94 -19.03
N ARG A 187 -6.01 -5.04 -19.56
CA ARG A 187 -4.58 -4.95 -19.25
C ARG A 187 -4.27 -4.24 -17.93
N LEU A 188 -5.25 -3.56 -17.32
CA LEU A 188 -5.11 -2.85 -16.05
C LEU A 188 -5.53 -3.69 -14.84
N TYR A 189 -4.63 -3.74 -13.86
CA TYR A 189 -4.81 -4.33 -12.55
C TYR A 189 -4.69 -3.24 -11.49
N PHE A 190 -5.64 -3.22 -10.56
CA PHE A 190 -5.72 -2.21 -9.50
C PHE A 190 -5.49 -2.88 -8.17
N TYR A 191 -4.72 -2.23 -7.30
CA TYR A 191 -4.56 -2.66 -5.92
C TYR A 191 -5.49 -1.87 -4.99
N PRO A 192 -5.92 -2.48 -3.87
CA PRO A 192 -6.71 -1.75 -2.88
C PRO A 192 -5.85 -0.64 -2.25
N THR A 193 -6.50 0.45 -1.87
CA THR A 193 -5.89 1.51 -1.07
C THR A 193 -6.44 1.44 0.35
N PHE A 194 -5.56 1.43 1.34
CA PHE A 194 -5.92 1.45 2.75
C PHE A 194 -5.66 2.83 3.34
N PHE A 195 -6.55 3.30 4.21
CA PHE A 195 -6.45 4.63 4.81
C PHE A 195 -6.02 4.57 6.28
N ASP A 196 -5.30 5.61 6.68
CA ASP A 196 -4.81 5.83 8.03
C ASP A 196 -5.83 6.50 8.96
N LYS A 197 -7.00 6.90 8.44
CA LYS A 197 -8.03 7.66 9.17
C LYS A 197 -9.44 7.16 8.91
N LEU A 198 -10.27 7.34 9.93
CA LEU A 198 -11.70 7.07 9.93
C LEU A 198 -12.41 8.27 10.57
N GLY A 199 -13.57 8.63 10.02
CA GLY A 199 -14.30 9.82 10.42
C GLY A 199 -15.80 9.68 10.20
N LEU A 200 -16.52 10.75 10.50
CA LEU A 200 -17.96 10.85 10.34
C LEU A 200 -18.30 12.16 9.65
N GLU A 201 -19.14 12.08 8.62
CA GLU A 201 -19.76 13.22 7.96
C GLU A 201 -21.24 13.30 8.33
N VAL A 202 -21.76 14.52 8.42
CA VAL A 202 -23.19 14.75 8.60
C VAL A 202 -23.74 15.42 7.35
N ILE A 203 -24.68 14.75 6.69
CA ILE A 203 -25.44 15.32 5.59
C ILE A 203 -26.85 15.59 6.08
N ASN A 204 -27.27 16.85 6.09
CA ASN A 204 -28.64 17.23 6.41
C ASN A 204 -29.37 17.66 5.14
N PRO A 205 -30.17 16.80 4.47
CA PRO A 205 -30.94 17.19 3.31
C PRO A 205 -31.97 18.27 3.68
N HIS A 206 -31.92 19.41 2.98
CA HIS A 206 -32.87 20.50 3.17
C HIS A 206 -34.08 20.35 2.26
N ASP A 207 -35.28 20.59 2.81
CA ASP A 207 -36.49 20.73 2.01
C ASP A 207 -36.39 21.98 1.13
N ARG A 208 -36.65 21.83 -0.17
CA ARG A 208 -36.45 22.91 -1.16
C ARG A 208 -37.41 24.09 -1.00
N LYS A 209 -38.58 23.89 -0.38
CA LYS A 209 -39.60 24.95 -0.20
C LYS A 209 -39.33 25.75 1.06
N THR A 210 -38.95 25.07 2.13
CA THR A 210 -38.80 25.67 3.47
C THR A 210 -37.35 26.01 3.81
N GLY A 211 -36.37 25.43 3.11
CA GLY A 211 -34.95 25.58 3.40
C GLY A 211 -34.50 24.89 4.69
N VAL A 212 -35.36 24.10 5.34
CA VAL A 212 -35.06 23.46 6.63
C VAL A 212 -34.69 22.00 6.43
N GLY A 213 -33.57 21.57 7.00
CA GLY A 213 -33.16 20.18 7.09
C GLY A 213 -33.59 19.59 8.43
N LYS A 214 -34.39 18.53 8.40
CA LYS A 214 -35.02 17.95 9.61
C LYS A 214 -34.32 16.71 10.13
N ASN A 215 -33.66 15.95 9.24
CA ASN A 215 -33.12 14.63 9.55
C ASN A 215 -31.64 14.57 9.12
N PRO A 216 -30.71 15.02 9.98
CA PRO A 216 -29.28 14.85 9.73
C PRO A 216 -28.95 13.35 9.61
N ILE A 217 -28.27 12.99 8.53
CA ILE A 217 -27.81 11.64 8.25
C ILE A 217 -26.33 11.58 8.60
N LEU A 218 -25.99 10.77 9.60
CA LEU A 218 -24.61 10.48 9.96
C LEU A 218 -24.07 9.39 9.02
N ILE A 219 -22.93 9.67 8.40
CA ILE A 219 -22.28 8.81 7.41
C ILE A 219 -20.85 8.58 7.86
N GLU A 220 -20.40 7.33 7.84
CA GLU A 220 -19.00 7.04 8.08
C GLU A 220 -18.17 7.36 6.83
N SER A 221 -17.01 7.96 7.05
CA SER A 221 -16.17 8.48 5.98
C SER A 221 -14.69 8.24 6.26
N VAL A 222 -13.87 8.40 5.23
CA VAL A 222 -12.47 8.73 5.43
C VAL A 222 -12.34 10.24 5.32
N PRO A 223 -11.88 10.94 6.37
CA PRO A 223 -11.89 12.40 6.41
C PRO A 223 -10.85 13.01 5.46
N ALA A 224 -10.98 14.31 5.20
CA ALA A 224 -9.95 15.07 4.50
C ALA A 224 -8.59 14.96 5.22
N ASN A 225 -7.51 15.10 4.46
CA ASN A 225 -6.12 14.89 4.86
C ASN A 225 -5.76 13.46 5.27
N ALA A 226 -6.64 12.48 5.11
CA ALA A 226 -6.23 11.08 5.16
C ALA A 226 -5.33 10.75 3.98
N THR A 227 -4.34 9.90 4.22
CA THR A 227 -3.36 9.49 3.22
C THR A 227 -3.66 8.08 2.71
N GLY A 228 -3.37 7.84 1.44
CA GLY A 228 -3.44 6.53 0.83
C GLY A 228 -2.48 6.45 -0.35
N GLU A 229 -2.28 5.24 -0.85
CA GLU A 229 -1.48 5.00 -2.04
C GLU A 229 -2.35 4.36 -3.13
N PHE A 230 -2.41 5.00 -4.29
CA PHE A 230 -3.02 4.42 -5.49
C PHE A 230 -1.94 3.66 -6.25
N ILE A 231 -2.19 2.38 -6.53
CA ILE A 231 -1.26 1.54 -7.28
C ILE A 231 -2.01 0.85 -8.42
N LEU A 232 -1.45 1.01 -9.61
CA LEU A 232 -1.96 0.45 -10.85
C LEU A 232 -0.84 -0.27 -11.58
N LEU A 233 -1.15 -1.45 -12.10
CA LEU A 233 -0.25 -2.28 -12.88
C LEU A 233 -0.87 -2.53 -14.26
N TYR A 234 -0.11 -2.22 -15.30
CA TYR A 234 -0.43 -2.54 -16.69
C TYR A 234 0.39 -3.75 -17.15
N ILE A 235 -0.31 -4.78 -17.64
CA ILE A 235 0.31 -5.98 -18.19
C ILE A 235 -0.13 -6.14 -19.65
N PRO A 236 0.77 -5.94 -20.62
CA PRO A 236 0.45 -6.18 -22.02
C PRO A 236 0.43 -7.69 -22.30
N PHE A 237 -0.58 -8.13 -23.03
CA PHE A 237 -0.72 -9.51 -23.52
C PHE A 237 -1.42 -9.53 -24.88
N GLY A 238 -1.28 -10.64 -25.61
CA GLY A 238 -1.74 -10.80 -26.98
C GLY A 238 -0.75 -10.21 -27.99
N SER A 239 -1.25 -9.67 -29.10
CA SER A 239 -0.42 -8.89 -30.03
C SER A 239 -0.16 -7.52 -29.40
N VAL A 240 1.08 -7.28 -29.00
CA VAL A 240 1.50 -6.05 -28.32
C VAL A 240 2.31 -5.20 -29.30
N LYS A 241 1.88 -3.95 -29.50
CA LYS A 241 2.62 -2.97 -30.30
C LYS A 241 3.06 -1.81 -29.41
N SER A 242 4.28 -1.32 -29.62
CA SER A 242 4.87 -0.25 -28.79
C SER A 242 4.07 1.06 -28.84
N ASP A 243 3.55 1.41 -30.01
CA ASP A 243 2.66 2.56 -30.23
C ASP A 243 1.32 2.42 -29.49
N GLU A 244 0.78 1.20 -29.42
CA GLU A 244 -0.41 0.90 -28.63
C GLU A 244 -0.14 1.06 -27.13
N VAL A 245 0.98 0.54 -26.62
CA VAL A 245 1.35 0.70 -25.21
C VAL A 245 1.61 2.17 -24.86
N ALA A 246 2.27 2.92 -25.76
CA ALA A 246 2.50 4.34 -25.61
C ALA A 246 1.17 5.12 -25.48
N ALA A 247 0.21 4.85 -26.36
CA ALA A 247 -1.11 5.47 -26.30
C ALA A 247 -1.92 5.06 -25.05
N ASP A 248 -1.81 3.78 -24.64
CA ASP A 248 -2.42 3.27 -23.41
C ASP A 248 -1.84 3.97 -22.17
N LEU A 249 -0.51 4.13 -22.11
CA LEU A 249 0.20 4.80 -21.02
C LEU A 249 -0.25 6.26 -20.86
N GLN A 250 -0.30 7.02 -21.96
CA GLN A 250 -0.77 8.41 -21.94
C GLN A 250 -2.23 8.51 -21.46
N LEU A 251 -3.12 7.67 -21.99
CA LEU A 251 -4.52 7.68 -21.62
C LEU A 251 -4.73 7.32 -20.14
N VAL A 252 -3.95 6.37 -19.63
CA VAL A 252 -3.99 5.98 -18.22
C VAL A 252 -3.49 7.11 -17.32
N ALA A 253 -2.39 7.78 -17.68
CA ALA A 253 -1.86 8.90 -16.94
C ALA A 253 -2.87 10.05 -16.85
N GLU A 254 -3.43 10.48 -17.98
CA GLU A 254 -4.44 11.56 -18.02
C GLU A 254 -5.71 11.16 -17.24
N GLY A 255 -6.17 9.91 -17.41
CA GLY A 255 -7.32 9.38 -16.70
C GLY A 255 -7.11 9.36 -15.18
N VAL A 256 -5.93 8.97 -14.71
CA VAL A 256 -5.60 8.95 -13.27
C VAL A 256 -5.47 10.38 -12.72
N GLU A 257 -4.83 11.30 -13.44
CA GLU A 257 -4.74 12.72 -13.05
C GLU A 257 -6.15 13.28 -12.84
N LYS A 258 -7.04 13.18 -13.83
CA LYS A 258 -8.40 13.73 -13.73
C LYS A 258 -9.27 12.99 -12.73
N MET A 259 -9.09 11.67 -12.58
CA MET A 259 -9.82 10.88 -11.58
C MET A 259 -9.51 11.38 -10.17
N LEU A 260 -8.24 11.67 -9.87
CA LEU A 260 -7.82 12.11 -8.54
C LEU A 260 -8.12 13.61 -8.32
N THR A 261 -8.00 14.46 -9.33
CA THR A 261 -8.02 15.93 -9.15
C THR A 261 -9.34 16.62 -9.54
N VAL A 262 -10.10 16.07 -10.49
CA VAL A 262 -11.27 16.73 -11.09
C VAL A 262 -12.56 15.99 -10.75
N TYR A 263 -12.62 14.69 -11.06
CA TYR A 263 -13.86 13.92 -10.94
C TYR A 263 -14.03 13.29 -9.56
N GLY A 264 -12.94 12.91 -8.91
CA GLY A 264 -12.95 12.22 -7.62
C GLY A 264 -13.38 10.76 -7.72
N PHE A 265 -13.27 10.05 -6.60
CA PHE A 265 -13.61 8.63 -6.49
C PHE A 265 -14.52 8.33 -5.29
N GLY A 266 -15.27 7.23 -5.36
CA GLY A 266 -16.25 6.85 -4.33
C GLY A 266 -17.65 7.41 -4.59
N ALA A 267 -18.34 7.79 -3.53
CA ALA A 267 -19.71 8.30 -3.58
C ALA A 267 -19.78 9.82 -3.46
N LYS A 268 -20.85 10.43 -4.01
CA LYS A 268 -21.11 11.88 -3.97
C LYS A 268 -20.00 12.73 -4.60
N THR A 269 -19.33 12.20 -5.62
CA THR A 269 -18.27 12.88 -6.38
C THR A 269 -18.73 14.19 -7.01
N SER A 270 -20.00 14.31 -7.42
CA SER A 270 -20.59 15.57 -7.91
C SER A 270 -20.62 16.70 -6.88
N SER A 271 -20.47 16.41 -5.58
CA SER A 271 -20.29 17.40 -4.50
C SER A 271 -18.80 17.58 -4.12
N GLY A 272 -17.89 16.96 -4.88
CA GLY A 272 -16.44 17.02 -4.73
C GLY A 272 -15.87 16.01 -3.72
N PHE A 273 -16.64 15.04 -3.25
CA PHE A 273 -16.09 13.98 -2.38
C PHE A 273 -15.08 13.12 -3.15
N GLY A 274 -14.06 12.63 -2.44
CA GLY A 274 -13.01 11.78 -3.01
C GLY A 274 -12.06 12.49 -3.96
N ILE A 275 -11.94 13.82 -3.89
CA ILE A 275 -10.87 14.56 -4.58
C ILE A 275 -9.59 14.46 -3.74
N ALA A 276 -8.47 14.24 -4.40
CA ALA A 276 -7.16 14.06 -3.80
C ALA A 276 -6.10 14.95 -4.46
N GLU A 277 -4.97 15.11 -3.77
CA GLU A 277 -3.75 15.70 -4.31
C GLU A 277 -2.55 14.80 -3.95
N LEU A 278 -1.46 14.93 -4.70
CA LEU A 278 -0.25 14.16 -4.45
C LEU A 278 0.28 14.44 -3.03
N ASN A 279 0.81 13.42 -2.39
CA ASN A 279 1.42 13.49 -1.08
C ASN A 279 2.84 12.92 -1.12
N GLY A 280 3.82 13.78 -1.37
CA GLY A 280 5.21 13.38 -1.59
C GLY A 280 5.53 13.22 -3.07
N THR A 281 6.25 12.16 -3.42
CA THR A 281 6.69 11.86 -4.78
C THR A 281 5.94 10.63 -5.27
N GLY A 282 5.35 10.71 -6.47
CA GLY A 282 4.82 9.54 -7.16
C GLY A 282 5.84 8.99 -8.14
N GLU A 283 5.64 7.74 -8.55
CA GLU A 283 6.63 7.00 -9.33
C GLU A 283 5.92 6.22 -10.45
N LEU A 284 6.49 6.31 -11.66
CA LEU A 284 6.08 5.56 -12.83
C LEU A 284 7.26 4.72 -13.31
N ALA A 285 7.08 3.41 -13.34
CA ALA A 285 8.10 2.48 -13.78
C ALA A 285 7.61 1.65 -14.97
N ILE A 286 8.48 1.42 -15.93
CA ILE A 286 8.22 0.56 -17.09
C ILE A 286 9.35 -0.43 -17.33
N ARG A 287 8.98 -1.67 -17.67
CA ARG A 287 9.90 -2.71 -18.12
C ARG A 287 10.35 -2.47 -19.55
N ALA A 288 11.12 -1.42 -19.75
CA ALA A 288 11.77 -1.01 -20.99
C ALA A 288 13.05 -0.22 -20.69
N ASP A 289 14.03 -0.27 -21.59
CA ASP A 289 15.24 0.56 -21.51
C ASP A 289 15.01 1.92 -22.20
N LEU A 290 14.70 2.96 -21.43
CA LEU A 290 14.46 4.30 -21.95
C LEU A 290 15.61 5.19 -21.44
N PRO A 291 16.78 5.17 -22.11
CA PRO A 291 18.03 5.72 -21.58
C PRO A 291 17.95 7.22 -21.30
N ASP A 292 17.18 7.98 -22.08
CA ASP A 292 17.08 9.44 -21.88
C ASP A 292 16.18 9.81 -20.68
N LEU A 293 15.50 8.83 -20.07
CA LEU A 293 14.62 9.01 -18.90
C LEU A 293 15.10 8.30 -17.66
N LYS A 294 16.21 7.56 -17.73
CA LYS A 294 16.82 7.02 -16.51
C LYS A 294 17.18 8.20 -15.62
N GLN A 295 16.73 8.15 -14.36
CA GLN A 295 17.39 8.94 -13.34
C GLN A 295 18.90 8.70 -13.47
N LEU A 296 19.70 9.76 -13.49
CA LEU A 296 21.11 9.66 -13.15
C LEU A 296 21.14 8.96 -11.79
N GLU A 297 21.46 7.65 -11.78
CA GLU A 297 21.67 6.92 -10.54
C GLU A 297 22.63 7.78 -9.70
N PRO A 298 22.25 8.30 -8.51
CA PRO A 298 23.29 8.68 -7.57
C PRO A 298 24.10 7.41 -7.36
N GLU A 299 25.41 7.47 -7.58
CA GLU A 299 26.32 6.35 -7.33
C GLU A 299 25.95 5.70 -5.99
N VAL A 300 25.24 4.58 -6.04
CA VAL A 300 25.00 3.76 -4.86
C VAL A 300 26.32 3.05 -4.64
N THR A 301 27.23 3.74 -3.95
CA THR A 301 28.32 3.07 -3.24
C THR A 301 27.65 2.14 -2.23
N SER A 302 27.42 0.91 -2.66
CA SER A 302 27.12 -0.20 -1.76
C SER A 302 28.21 -0.17 -0.69
N PRO A 303 27.90 -0.21 0.61
CA PRO A 303 28.94 -0.39 1.61
C PRO A 303 29.57 -1.75 1.34
N GLU A 304 30.80 -1.76 0.82
CA GLU A 304 31.60 -2.97 0.73
C GLU A 304 31.62 -3.62 2.13
N PRO A 305 31.37 -4.94 2.24
CA PRO A 305 31.59 -5.62 3.51
C PRO A 305 33.03 -5.35 3.92
N GLN A 306 33.24 -4.74 5.09
CA GLN A 306 34.58 -4.43 5.60
C GLN A 306 35.33 -5.74 5.88
N LEU A 307 35.94 -6.30 4.84
CA LEU A 307 36.82 -7.45 4.92
C LEU A 307 37.97 -7.11 5.89
N PRO A 308 38.29 -8.01 6.85
CA PRO A 308 39.43 -7.81 7.72
C PRO A 308 40.69 -7.60 6.90
N ARG A 309 41.53 -6.62 7.26
CA ARG A 309 42.76 -6.21 6.54
C ARG A 309 43.73 -7.33 6.14
N TYR A 310 43.64 -8.50 6.74
CA TYR A 310 44.45 -9.67 6.39
C TYR A 310 43.84 -10.54 5.30
N LEU A 311 42.68 -10.19 4.74
CA LEU A 311 42.01 -10.84 3.61
C LEU A 311 41.86 -9.87 2.44
N ILE A 312 42.04 -10.39 1.23
CA ILE A 312 41.76 -9.67 -0.02
C ILE A 312 40.41 -10.06 -0.62
N ALA A 313 39.91 -11.25 -0.28
CA ALA A 313 38.57 -11.75 -0.56
C ALA A 313 38.21 -12.81 0.49
N GLU A 314 36.93 -13.19 0.60
CA GLU A 314 36.52 -14.31 1.47
C GLU A 314 37.27 -15.58 1.06
N GLY A 315 38.06 -16.15 1.99
CA GLY A 315 38.88 -17.34 1.71
C GLY A 315 40.30 -17.06 1.17
N GLN A 316 40.65 -15.81 0.86
CA GLN A 316 41.97 -15.47 0.30
C GLN A 316 42.76 -14.52 1.20
N LEU A 317 43.90 -15.02 1.71
CA LEU A 317 44.81 -14.24 2.54
C LEU A 317 45.46 -13.11 1.73
N HIS A 318 45.61 -11.94 2.35
CA HIS A 318 46.26 -10.79 1.74
C HIS A 318 47.76 -11.10 1.47
N PRO A 319 48.30 -10.74 0.28
CA PRO A 319 49.68 -11.08 -0.13
C PRO A 319 50.78 -10.67 0.86
N ASP A 320 50.58 -9.58 1.61
CA ASP A 320 51.47 -9.15 2.70
C ASP A 320 51.78 -10.26 3.71
N PHE A 321 50.84 -11.19 3.94
CA PHE A 321 50.96 -12.28 4.89
C PHE A 321 51.31 -13.62 4.22
N GLN A 322 51.45 -13.68 2.89
CA GLN A 322 51.76 -14.91 2.14
C GLN A 322 53.22 -15.02 1.71
N SER A 323 53.85 -16.16 1.98
CA SER A 323 55.15 -16.56 1.46
C SER A 323 55.07 -16.91 -0.03
N SER A 324 56.22 -17.01 -0.70
CA SER A 324 56.30 -17.33 -2.13
C SER A 324 55.73 -18.69 -2.51
N ASP A 325 55.55 -19.59 -1.54
CA ASP A 325 54.95 -20.92 -1.68
C ASP A 325 53.44 -20.93 -1.38
N GLY A 326 52.83 -19.75 -1.15
CA GLY A 326 51.42 -19.61 -0.81
C GLY A 326 51.08 -19.86 0.66
N SER A 327 52.07 -20.21 1.50
CA SER A 327 51.88 -20.41 2.95
C SER A 327 51.87 -19.08 3.72
N LEU A 328 51.45 -19.09 4.99
CA LEU A 328 51.54 -17.91 5.86
C LEU A 328 53.02 -17.60 6.22
N LYS A 329 53.47 -16.35 6.00
CA LYS A 329 54.81 -15.87 6.41
C LYS A 329 55.05 -16.07 7.89
N LEU A 330 56.30 -16.28 8.29
CA LEU A 330 56.70 -16.33 9.71
C LEU A 330 56.57 -14.94 10.37
N GLU A 331 56.30 -14.90 11.68
CA GLU A 331 56.09 -13.65 12.43
C GLU A 331 57.27 -12.68 12.26
N ALA A 332 58.50 -13.20 12.31
CA ALA A 332 59.71 -12.42 12.15
C ALA A 332 59.84 -11.80 10.75
N GLU A 333 59.34 -12.47 9.71
CA GLU A 333 59.40 -12.01 8.32
C GLU A 333 58.35 -10.94 8.05
N TYR A 334 57.14 -11.08 8.61
CA TYR A 334 56.10 -10.06 8.50
C TYR A 334 56.44 -8.79 9.28
N LEU A 335 57.05 -8.94 10.47
CA LEU A 335 57.43 -7.81 11.32
C LEU A 335 58.76 -7.17 10.90
N PHE A 336 59.48 -7.71 9.91
CA PHE A 336 60.72 -7.12 9.43
C PHE A 336 60.46 -5.73 8.83
N GLY A 337 61.01 -4.68 9.45
CA GLY A 337 60.78 -3.29 9.06
C GLY A 337 59.45 -2.69 9.53
N LYS A 338 58.58 -3.47 10.21
CA LYS A 338 57.30 -3.01 10.78
C LYS A 338 57.35 -3.10 12.31
N SER A 339 57.30 -1.97 13.00
CA SER A 339 57.32 -1.93 14.47
C SER A 339 56.04 -1.32 15.05
N GLY A 340 55.39 -2.03 15.98
CA GLY A 340 54.20 -1.54 16.67
C GLY A 340 53.29 -2.64 17.19
N LYS A 341 52.67 -2.40 18.35
CA LYS A 341 51.75 -3.35 19.01
C LYS A 341 50.54 -3.73 18.13
N LYS A 342 50.15 -2.86 17.19
CA LYS A 342 49.04 -3.04 16.25
C LYS A 342 49.35 -4.02 15.12
N GLU A 343 50.56 -3.95 14.55
CA GLU A 343 50.99 -4.87 13.48
C GLU A 343 51.11 -6.31 14.00
N LYS A 344 51.64 -6.47 15.22
CA LYS A 344 51.68 -7.78 15.89
C LYS A 344 50.28 -8.36 16.12
N GLN A 345 49.34 -7.55 16.62
CA GLN A 345 47.94 -7.97 16.81
C GLN A 345 47.24 -8.31 15.48
N LEU A 346 47.59 -7.63 14.39
CA LEU A 346 47.04 -7.91 13.07
C LEU A 346 47.57 -9.25 12.52
N TYR A 347 48.87 -9.51 12.68
CA TYR A 347 49.48 -10.79 12.35
C TYR A 347 48.89 -11.94 13.18
N ASP A 348 48.70 -11.76 14.49
CA ASP A 348 48.08 -12.77 15.35
C ASP A 348 46.65 -13.15 14.89
N LYS A 349 45.89 -12.18 14.36
CA LYS A 349 44.56 -12.43 13.78
C LYS A 349 44.65 -13.17 12.44
N ALA A 350 45.57 -12.77 11.56
CA ALA A 350 45.83 -13.44 10.29
C ALA A 350 46.27 -14.90 10.51
N LYS A 351 47.14 -15.15 11.50
CA LYS A 351 47.61 -16.48 11.88
C LYS A 351 46.48 -17.37 12.39
N LYS A 352 45.64 -16.86 13.30
CA LYS A 352 44.46 -17.61 13.77
C LYS A 352 43.48 -17.96 12.66
N TRP A 353 43.28 -17.05 11.70
CA TRP A 353 42.45 -17.31 10.53
C TRP A 353 43.07 -18.38 9.62
N TRP A 354 44.38 -18.29 9.35
CA TRP A 354 45.11 -19.27 8.54
C TRP A 354 45.09 -20.68 9.14
N GLU A 355 45.24 -20.78 10.46
CA GLU A 355 45.17 -22.04 11.20
C GLU A 355 43.74 -22.64 11.19
N ARG A 356 42.70 -21.81 11.14
CA ARG A 356 41.29 -22.24 11.17
C ARG A 356 40.75 -22.63 9.80
N GLU A 357 41.04 -21.84 8.78
CA GLU A 357 40.40 -21.92 7.45
C GLU A 357 41.42 -21.97 6.30
N GLY A 358 42.52 -21.21 6.41
CA GLY A 358 43.49 -21.05 5.31
C GLY A 358 44.26 -22.33 4.92
N ARG A 359 44.61 -23.19 5.90
CA ARG A 359 45.34 -24.45 5.64
C ARG A 359 44.55 -25.43 4.77
N GLN A 360 43.24 -25.56 5.01
CA GLN A 360 42.38 -26.49 4.26
C GLN A 360 42.17 -26.01 2.81
N LEU A 361 42.08 -24.69 2.61
CA LEU A 361 41.93 -24.06 1.28
C LEU A 361 43.24 -24.08 0.48
N ALA A 362 44.40 -24.00 1.13
CA ALA A 362 45.71 -24.08 0.47
C ALA A 362 46.08 -25.52 0.06
N GLU A 363 45.67 -26.52 0.85
CA GLU A 363 45.90 -27.95 0.53
C GLU A 363 44.93 -28.50 -0.54
N THR A 364 43.79 -27.84 -0.77
CA THR A 364 42.79 -28.23 -1.79
C THR A 364 43.01 -27.59 -3.17
N VAL A 365 44.15 -26.93 -3.42
CA VAL A 365 44.51 -26.42 -4.75
C VAL A 365 44.92 -27.58 -5.68
N THR A 366 43.94 -28.40 -6.07
CA THR A 366 43.93 -29.12 -7.33
C THR A 366 43.01 -28.32 -8.26
N PRO A 367 43.39 -28.00 -9.51
CA PRO A 367 42.55 -27.17 -10.37
C PRO A 367 41.31 -27.98 -10.80
N GLU A 368 40.19 -27.78 -10.11
CA GLU A 368 38.87 -28.12 -10.67
C GLU A 368 38.59 -27.21 -11.87
N PRO A 369 38.12 -27.74 -13.01
CA PRO A 369 37.68 -26.91 -14.11
C PRO A 369 36.52 -26.05 -13.63
N ALA A 370 36.60 -24.75 -13.94
CA ALA A 370 35.59 -23.76 -13.58
C ALA A 370 34.18 -24.30 -13.88
N PRO A 371 33.22 -24.21 -12.95
CA PRO A 371 31.83 -24.43 -13.31
C PRO A 371 31.52 -23.43 -14.42
N GLU A 372 31.03 -23.92 -15.55
CA GLU A 372 30.57 -23.09 -16.66
C GLU A 372 29.68 -21.99 -16.10
N THR A 373 30.22 -20.78 -16.02
CA THR A 373 29.44 -19.58 -15.77
C THR A 373 28.53 -19.45 -16.97
N THR A 374 27.31 -19.96 -16.83
CA THR A 374 26.18 -19.42 -17.58
C THR A 374 26.27 -17.91 -17.41
N PRO A 375 26.32 -17.11 -18.50
CA PRO A 375 26.42 -15.67 -18.37
C PRO A 375 25.27 -15.21 -17.46
N PRO A 376 25.53 -14.32 -16.49
CA PRO A 376 24.45 -13.79 -15.67
C PRO A 376 23.41 -13.23 -16.66
N ARG A 377 22.19 -13.77 -16.62
CA ARG A 377 21.06 -13.21 -17.38
C ARG A 377 21.10 -11.71 -17.16
N SER A 378 21.35 -10.95 -18.22
CA SER A 378 21.32 -9.49 -18.18
C SER A 378 20.06 -9.08 -17.44
N LYS A 379 20.20 -8.35 -16.32
CA LYS A 379 19.03 -7.87 -15.56
C LYS A 379 18.08 -7.20 -16.57
N PRO A 380 16.77 -7.52 -16.54
CA PRO A 380 15.83 -6.87 -17.46
C PRO A 380 15.91 -5.36 -17.25
N SER A 381 16.05 -4.62 -18.36
CA SER A 381 16.13 -3.16 -18.33
C SER A 381 14.80 -2.58 -17.88
N MET A 382 14.83 -1.78 -16.81
CA MET A 382 13.70 -1.06 -16.25
C MET A 382 14.03 0.43 -16.23
N THR A 383 13.04 1.26 -16.50
CA THR A 383 13.14 2.71 -16.35
C THR A 383 12.11 3.17 -15.35
N GLU A 384 12.55 3.92 -14.34
CA GLU A 384 11.72 4.50 -13.30
C GLU A 384 11.87 6.02 -13.34
N VAL A 385 10.74 6.74 -13.34
CA VAL A 385 10.71 8.20 -13.30
C VAL A 385 9.83 8.67 -12.14
N PRO A 386 10.33 9.60 -11.31
CA PRO A 386 9.54 10.23 -10.27
C PRO A 386 8.73 11.38 -10.85
N PHE A 387 7.69 11.79 -10.12
CA PHE A 387 6.97 13.03 -10.37
C PHE A 387 6.52 13.66 -9.04
N THR A 388 6.52 14.99 -9.00
CA THR A 388 6.25 15.81 -7.81
C THR A 388 4.85 16.42 -7.80
N ASN A 389 4.11 16.28 -8.89
CA ASN A 389 2.70 16.62 -9.00
C ASN A 389 2.01 15.77 -10.08
N LEU A 390 0.68 15.76 -10.11
CA LEU A 390 -0.08 14.89 -11.01
C LEU A 390 -0.09 15.35 -12.47
N SER A 391 0.24 16.61 -12.76
CA SER A 391 0.40 17.06 -14.15
C SER A 391 1.76 16.59 -14.71
N GLU A 392 2.81 16.58 -13.88
CA GLU A 392 4.11 16.00 -14.24
C GLU A 392 4.01 14.49 -14.56
N LEU A 393 3.07 13.75 -13.97
CA LEU A 393 2.78 12.36 -14.37
C LEU A 393 2.41 12.27 -15.86
N CYS A 394 1.58 13.19 -16.35
CA CYS A 394 1.18 13.23 -17.77
C CYS A 394 2.38 13.56 -18.66
N ASP A 395 3.24 14.49 -18.24
CA ASP A 395 4.48 14.83 -18.95
C ASP A 395 5.43 13.61 -19.02
N ARG A 396 5.66 12.92 -17.89
CA ARG A 396 6.48 11.68 -17.84
C ARG A 396 5.92 10.58 -18.72
N ALA A 397 4.61 10.38 -18.69
CA ALA A 397 3.94 9.39 -19.54
C ALA A 397 4.11 9.74 -21.03
N GLN A 398 4.06 11.03 -21.39
CA GLN A 398 4.31 11.50 -22.74
C GLN A 398 5.78 11.27 -23.17
N GLU A 399 6.75 11.65 -22.34
CA GLU A 399 8.18 11.44 -22.61
C GLU A 399 8.47 9.94 -22.86
N MET A 400 7.92 9.05 -22.02
CA MET A 400 8.05 7.60 -22.19
C MET A 400 7.39 7.13 -23.49
N ALA A 401 6.19 7.62 -23.79
CA ALA A 401 5.45 7.26 -24.99
C ALA A 401 6.19 7.66 -26.28
N GLU A 402 6.84 8.81 -26.30
CA GLU A 402 7.63 9.28 -27.44
C GLU A 402 8.82 8.34 -27.74
N GLN A 403 9.57 7.93 -26.71
CA GLN A 403 10.68 6.99 -26.90
C GLN A 403 10.22 5.57 -27.28
N LEU A 404 9.10 5.12 -26.71
CA LEU A 404 8.48 3.84 -27.10
C LEU A 404 8.10 3.83 -28.59
N CYS A 405 7.63 4.96 -29.13
CA CYS A 405 7.36 5.11 -30.55
C CYS A 405 8.65 5.14 -31.40
N GLN A 406 9.70 5.82 -30.93
CA GLN A 406 10.98 5.95 -31.64
C GLN A 406 11.74 4.62 -31.76
N ARG A 407 11.65 3.72 -30.75
CA ARG A 407 12.25 2.38 -30.80
C ARG A 407 11.83 1.55 -32.03
N LYS A 408 10.63 1.80 -32.58
CA LYS A 408 10.13 1.15 -33.80
C LYS A 408 10.95 1.51 -35.05
N ALA A 409 11.62 2.67 -35.04
CA ALA A 409 12.43 3.16 -36.17
C ALA A 409 13.82 2.50 -36.24
N ILE A 410 14.30 1.89 -35.15
CA ILE A 410 15.67 1.36 -35.06
C ILE A 410 15.72 -0.17 -35.31
N SER A 411 14.58 -0.88 -35.24
CA SER A 411 14.54 -2.35 -35.40
C SER A 411 14.32 -2.84 -36.85
N HIS A 412 14.73 -2.08 -37.86
CA HIS A 412 14.83 -2.55 -39.26
C HIS A 412 16.30 -2.63 -39.66
N ASP A 413 17.04 -3.54 -39.01
CA ASP A 413 18.25 -4.17 -39.56
C ASP A 413 18.65 -5.30 -38.61
N SER A 414 18.16 -6.51 -38.88
CA SER A 414 18.74 -7.82 -38.51
C SER A 414 17.99 -8.92 -39.22
#